data_AF-A0A522C8V0-F1
#
_entry.id   AF-A0A522C8V0-F1
#
_cell.length_a   1.000
_cell.length_b   1.000
_cell.length_c   1.000
_cell.angle_alpha   90.00
_cell.angle_beta   90.00
_cell.angle_gamma   90.00
#
_symmetry.space_group_name_H-M   'P 1'
#
loop_
_entity.id
_entity.type
_entity.pdbx_description
1 polymer ?
#
loop_
_entity_poly.entity_id
_entity_poly.type
_entity_poly.pdbx_seq_one_letter_code
_entity_poly.pdbx_strand_id
1 'polypeptide(L)'
;MTTPDATRCPGCSAPLPGTGSCPACGLRLRGPEAARLWEVDSELLRLNQHRRRLLAERETLLAALRAEPAVGPTAVPAAAVPRAEWTPKRTSNALLGLGGLLLAVAAVVFAAVTYERLGAGGRAAVLLTLTVVAGLAVPRARIRGLSSTAETLAAVTLALAALDAYGLRTLGLAEDASGLRYAAGSAAVLSLLSAGYATLVSVRVARIAAVLLAQLPVPLLLLDARPPSATTALWLTALAAADLAVLTLLTARGRARPDVVATLTGAGAAVTATAGIAAAGAALGTEPRPGAVALLCLAAVVTGAAVLVRDAGWRLLLSAVPVGAVALAAHAVARPDLSDAQAPLVPAAVALIAVQAAALLPRQLRTGPVLGALAVAGASALAVAQHAVVAVLAPLTWLGNRWELPDGASARAALADGLLWEGTLVTPAVLAAAATAAVGAGLALHRTDPAVPAGVLLLAAAVTLPVGLDLPHTAALALLVALGAAAAFAPRPAALDLPL
;
A
#
# COMPACT_ATOMS: atom_id res chain seq x y z
N MET A 1 -19.21 38.52 -33.07
CA MET A 1 -19.69 39.69 -32.32
C MET A 1 -18.64 40.77 -32.40
N THR A 2 -19.01 41.86 -33.08
CA THR A 2 -18.37 43.18 -33.01
C THR A 2 -18.63 43.82 -31.65
N THR A 3 -17.87 44.85 -31.29
CA THR A 3 -18.12 45.68 -30.09
C THR A 3 -19.54 46.26 -30.07
N PRO A 4 -20.09 46.60 -28.87
CA PRO A 4 -21.38 47.26 -28.77
C PRO A 4 -21.17 48.71 -29.21
N ASP A 5 -21.35 48.94 -30.50
CA ASP A 5 -21.13 50.22 -31.14
C ASP A 5 -22.42 51.03 -31.06
N ALA A 6 -22.42 52.12 -30.30
CA ALA A 6 -23.56 53.02 -30.18
C ALA A 6 -24.00 53.62 -31.53
N THR A 7 -23.14 53.55 -32.56
CA THR A 7 -23.45 53.96 -33.93
C THR A 7 -24.11 52.86 -34.78
N ARG A 8 -24.37 51.65 -34.24
CA ARG A 8 -24.98 50.52 -34.97
C ARG A 8 -26.10 49.83 -34.20
N CYS A 9 -27.12 49.38 -34.92
CA CYS A 9 -28.25 48.66 -34.33
C CYS A 9 -27.85 47.24 -33.88
N PRO A 10 -28.11 46.81 -32.64
CA PRO A 10 -27.77 45.47 -32.18
C PRO A 10 -28.55 44.37 -32.92
N GLY A 11 -29.77 44.66 -33.40
CA GLY A 11 -30.60 43.69 -34.11
C GLY A 11 -30.23 43.45 -35.58
N CYS A 12 -29.81 44.49 -36.32
CA CYS A 12 -29.58 44.40 -37.77
C CYS A 12 -28.23 44.96 -38.26
N SER A 13 -27.37 45.45 -37.36
CA SER A 13 -26.05 46.04 -37.64
C SER A 13 -26.03 47.30 -38.55
N ALA A 14 -27.20 47.81 -38.95
CA ALA A 14 -27.34 49.06 -39.70
C ALA A 14 -26.90 50.28 -38.87
N PRO A 15 -26.36 51.34 -39.49
CA PRO A 15 -25.95 52.55 -38.78
C PRO A 15 -27.15 53.25 -38.13
N LEU A 16 -26.95 53.79 -36.93
CA LEU A 16 -27.95 54.51 -36.14
C LEU A 16 -27.74 56.03 -36.24
N PRO A 17 -28.67 56.78 -36.84
CA PRO A 17 -28.58 58.24 -36.96
C PRO A 17 -29.05 58.99 -35.68
N GLY A 18 -28.94 58.38 -34.50
CA GLY A 18 -29.40 58.97 -33.23
C GLY A 18 -30.92 58.96 -32.98
N THR A 19 -31.70 58.27 -33.82
CA THR A 19 -33.15 58.14 -33.66
C THR A 19 -33.55 57.16 -32.56
N GLY A 20 -34.69 57.40 -31.90
CA GLY A 20 -35.23 56.55 -30.83
C GLY A 20 -35.67 55.14 -31.25
N SER A 21 -35.58 54.84 -32.54
CA SER A 21 -35.75 53.52 -33.13
C SER A 21 -34.79 53.38 -34.32
N CYS A 22 -34.43 52.15 -34.68
CA CYS A 22 -33.64 51.87 -35.87
C CYS A 22 -34.50 52.07 -37.14
N PRO A 23 -34.07 52.90 -38.11
CA PRO A 23 -34.83 53.12 -39.35
C PRO A 23 -34.88 51.90 -40.28
N ALA A 24 -33.95 50.95 -40.15
CA ALA A 24 -33.86 49.78 -41.03
C ALA A 24 -34.71 48.58 -40.58
N CYS A 25 -34.87 48.36 -39.26
CA CYS A 25 -35.61 47.21 -38.72
C CYS A 25 -36.72 47.58 -37.72
N GLY A 26 -36.95 48.87 -37.46
CA GLY A 26 -37.99 49.35 -36.55
C GLY A 26 -37.71 49.14 -35.05
N LEU A 27 -36.60 48.49 -34.68
CA LEU A 27 -36.25 48.19 -33.28
C LEU A 27 -36.26 49.47 -32.43
N ARG A 28 -37.08 49.51 -31.38
CA ARG A 28 -37.18 50.65 -30.45
C ARG A 28 -35.99 50.64 -29.50
N LEU A 29 -35.30 51.78 -29.40
CA LEU A 29 -34.09 51.98 -28.59
C LEU A 29 -34.33 53.00 -27.46
N ARG A 30 -35.56 53.04 -26.93
CA ARG A 30 -35.99 53.90 -25.82
C ARG A 30 -36.80 53.09 -24.81
N GLY A 31 -36.71 53.47 -23.54
CA GLY A 31 -37.39 52.80 -22.43
C GLY A 31 -36.53 51.76 -21.71
N PRO A 32 -37.05 51.15 -20.62
CA PRO A 32 -36.28 50.28 -19.74
C PRO A 32 -35.78 49.00 -20.43
N GLU A 33 -36.54 48.45 -21.39
CA GLU A 33 -36.14 47.26 -22.15
C GLU A 33 -34.90 47.52 -23.03
N ALA A 34 -34.81 48.70 -23.64
CA ALA A 34 -33.65 49.07 -24.45
C ALA A 34 -32.39 49.28 -23.59
N ALA A 35 -32.54 49.86 -22.39
CA ALA A 35 -31.45 49.94 -21.41
C ALA A 35 -31.00 48.55 -20.96
N ARG A 36 -31.95 47.64 -20.67
CA ARG A 36 -31.64 46.27 -20.26
C ARG A 36 -30.97 45.45 -21.38
N LEU A 37 -31.36 45.65 -22.64
CA LEU A 37 -30.69 45.04 -23.79
C LEU A 37 -29.23 45.51 -23.88
N TRP A 38 -28.98 46.80 -23.69
CA TRP A 38 -27.61 47.37 -23.69
C TRP A 38 -26.75 46.80 -22.55
N GLU A 39 -27.30 46.67 -21.35
CA GLU A 39 -26.64 45.98 -20.22
C GLU A 39 -26.23 44.54 -20.60
N VAL A 40 -27.17 43.76 -21.16
CA VAL A 40 -26.93 42.37 -21.56
C VAL A 40 -25.87 42.27 -22.66
N ASP A 41 -25.95 43.09 -23.71
CA ASP A 41 -24.97 43.09 -24.80
C ASP A 41 -23.57 43.48 -24.29
N SER A 42 -23.47 44.48 -23.41
CA SER A 42 -22.20 44.91 -22.83
C SER A 42 -21.54 43.82 -21.95
N GLU A 43 -22.32 43.09 -21.14
CA GLU A 43 -21.80 41.99 -20.32
C GLU A 43 -21.46 40.75 -21.18
N LEU A 44 -22.26 40.43 -22.21
CA LEU A 44 -21.90 39.40 -23.20
C LEU A 44 -20.58 39.72 -23.91
N LEU A 45 -20.30 41.00 -24.15
CA LEU A 45 -19.06 41.43 -24.80
C LEU A 45 -17.87 41.40 -23.84
N ARG A 46 -18.06 41.75 -22.57
CA ARG A 46 -17.08 41.55 -21.48
C ARG A 46 -16.72 40.06 -21.30
N LEU A 47 -17.72 39.18 -21.28
CA LEU A 47 -17.52 37.72 -21.19
C LEU A 47 -16.77 37.18 -22.43
N ASN A 48 -17.10 37.66 -23.63
CA ASN A 48 -16.38 37.29 -24.85
C ASN A 48 -14.90 37.75 -24.83
N GLN A 49 -14.60 38.95 -24.32
CA GLN A 49 -13.23 39.41 -24.12
C GLN A 49 -12.47 38.54 -23.12
N HIS A 50 -13.09 38.23 -21.96
CA HIS A 50 -12.49 37.35 -20.96
C HIS A 50 -12.21 35.94 -21.52
N ARG A 51 -13.15 35.35 -22.27
CA ARG A 51 -12.97 34.09 -22.97
C ARG A 51 -11.80 34.13 -23.96
N ARG A 52 -11.65 35.20 -24.75
CA ARG A 52 -10.52 35.36 -25.68
C ARG A 52 -9.18 35.43 -24.95
N ARG A 53 -9.11 36.17 -23.84
CA ARG A 53 -7.91 36.23 -22.98
C ARG A 53 -7.52 34.85 -22.46
N LEU A 54 -8.46 34.10 -21.89
CA LEU A 54 -8.21 32.75 -21.37
C LEU A 54 -7.79 31.75 -22.47
N LEU A 55 -8.31 31.89 -23.70
CA LEU A 55 -7.89 31.06 -24.82
C LEU A 55 -6.46 31.37 -25.28
N ALA A 56 -6.08 32.65 -25.35
CA ALA A 56 -4.70 33.06 -25.66
C ALA A 56 -3.71 32.58 -24.57
N GLU A 57 -4.06 32.77 -23.30
CA GLU A 57 -3.28 32.29 -22.15
C GLU A 57 -3.10 30.76 -22.17
N ARG A 58 -4.18 30.01 -22.47
CA ARG A 58 -4.13 28.56 -22.68
C ARG A 58 -3.20 28.17 -23.83
N GLU A 59 -3.20 28.90 -24.94
CA GLU A 59 -2.29 28.63 -26.07
C GLU A 59 -0.83 28.90 -25.70
N THR A 60 -0.54 29.97 -24.96
CA THR A 60 0.80 30.26 -24.41
C THR A 60 1.26 29.17 -23.44
N LEU A 61 0.41 28.73 -22.51
CA LEU A 61 0.72 27.64 -21.57
C LEU A 61 0.95 26.31 -22.30
N LEU A 62 0.14 25.99 -23.32
CA LEU A 62 0.34 24.80 -24.15
C LEU A 62 1.61 24.87 -25.00
N ALA A 63 2.06 26.06 -25.39
CA ALA A 63 3.35 26.24 -26.06
C ALA A 63 4.51 26.03 -25.08
N ALA A 64 4.45 26.61 -23.87
CA ALA A 64 5.45 26.42 -22.83
C ALA A 64 5.63 24.94 -22.45
N LEU A 65 4.54 24.23 -22.14
CA LEU A 65 4.54 22.80 -21.79
C LEU A 65 5.00 21.87 -22.93
N ARG A 66 5.05 22.35 -24.18
CA ARG A 66 5.62 21.62 -25.33
C ARG A 66 7.08 21.97 -25.60
N ALA A 67 7.51 23.17 -25.20
CA ALA A 67 8.87 23.65 -25.34
C ALA A 67 9.76 23.21 -24.16
N GLU A 68 9.16 22.82 -23.03
CA GLU A 68 9.87 22.29 -21.87
C GLU A 68 10.61 20.98 -22.20
N PRO A 69 11.96 20.96 -22.19
CA PRO A 69 12.71 19.74 -22.43
C PRO A 69 12.49 18.77 -21.26
N ALA A 70 12.31 17.48 -21.57
CA ALA A 70 11.93 16.47 -20.58
C ALA A 70 13.04 16.20 -19.54
N VAL A 71 13.06 17.00 -18.47
CA VAL A 71 13.82 16.75 -17.25
C VAL A 71 12.97 15.94 -16.27
N GLY A 72 13.60 15.05 -15.49
CA GLY A 72 12.94 14.04 -14.66
C GLY A 72 12.03 14.61 -13.54
N PRO A 73 11.08 13.81 -13.03
CA PRO A 73 9.93 14.32 -12.29
C PRO A 73 10.22 14.67 -10.83
N THR A 74 9.98 15.93 -10.47
CA THR A 74 9.64 16.37 -9.11
C THR A 74 8.12 16.52 -8.97
N ALA A 75 7.56 15.96 -7.88
CA ALA A 75 6.11 15.93 -7.67
C ALA A 75 5.59 17.20 -6.99
N VAL A 76 4.46 17.70 -7.46
CA VAL A 76 3.69 18.82 -6.86
C VAL A 76 2.41 18.24 -6.20
N PRO A 77 1.92 18.78 -5.06
CA PRO A 77 0.77 18.21 -4.37
C PRO A 77 -0.53 18.30 -5.20
N ALA A 78 -1.38 17.27 -5.08
CA ALA A 78 -2.62 17.20 -5.84
C ALA A 78 -3.67 18.20 -5.34
N ALA A 79 -4.01 19.19 -6.17
CA ALA A 79 -5.18 20.03 -5.97
C ALA A 79 -6.48 19.21 -6.15
N ALA A 80 -7.53 19.60 -5.42
CA ALA A 80 -8.80 18.87 -5.38
C ALA A 80 -9.44 18.73 -6.78
N VAL A 81 -9.84 17.50 -7.13
CA VAL A 81 -10.52 17.18 -8.38
C VAL A 81 -11.92 17.82 -8.40
N PRO A 82 -12.27 18.66 -9.39
CA PRO A 82 -13.62 19.18 -9.50
C PRO A 82 -14.61 18.04 -9.76
N ARG A 83 -15.76 18.07 -9.07
CA ARG A 83 -16.82 17.06 -9.25
C ARG A 83 -17.28 17.05 -10.71
N ALA A 84 -17.10 15.92 -11.38
CA ALA A 84 -17.40 15.78 -12.80
C ALA A 84 -18.92 15.74 -13.05
N GLU A 85 -19.43 16.78 -13.70
CA GLU A 85 -20.74 16.77 -14.35
C GLU A 85 -20.85 15.58 -15.34
N TRP A 86 -22.05 15.04 -15.51
CA TRP A 86 -22.27 13.84 -16.32
C TRP A 86 -22.15 14.16 -17.81
N THR A 87 -20.95 14.00 -18.36
CA THR A 87 -20.73 14.13 -19.81
C THR A 87 -21.46 13.02 -20.60
N PRO A 88 -21.98 13.30 -21.81
CA PRO A 88 -22.73 12.31 -22.61
C PRO A 88 -21.98 11.00 -22.87
N LYS A 89 -20.65 11.05 -22.98
CA LYS A 89 -19.78 9.86 -23.12
C LYS A 89 -19.86 8.94 -21.89
N ARG A 90 -20.00 9.49 -20.68
CA ARG A 90 -20.11 8.72 -19.44
C ARG A 90 -21.45 7.99 -19.37
N THR A 91 -22.54 8.66 -19.77
CA THR A 91 -23.88 8.05 -19.89
C THR A 91 -23.92 6.95 -20.95
N SER A 92 -23.33 7.19 -22.13
CA SER A 92 -23.23 6.18 -23.19
C SER A 92 -22.43 4.95 -22.74
N ASN A 93 -21.28 5.13 -22.10
CA ASN A 93 -20.49 4.03 -21.56
C ASN A 93 -21.22 3.28 -20.43
N ALA A 94 -22.01 3.98 -19.60
CA ALA A 94 -22.84 3.36 -18.57
C ALA A 94 -23.95 2.49 -19.18
N LEU A 95 -24.67 2.99 -20.19
CA LEU A 95 -25.68 2.21 -20.94
C LEU A 95 -25.05 1.01 -21.65
N LEU A 96 -23.86 1.16 -22.23
CA LEU A 96 -23.15 0.06 -22.91
C LEU A 96 -22.67 -1.00 -21.91
N GLY A 97 -22.15 -0.57 -20.75
CA GLY A 97 -21.77 -1.47 -19.65
C GLY A 97 -22.97 -2.21 -19.06
N LEU A 98 -24.09 -1.52 -18.88
CA LEU A 98 -25.35 -2.09 -18.38
C LEU A 98 -25.94 -3.08 -19.41
N GLY A 99 -25.89 -2.78 -20.71
CA GLY A 99 -26.24 -3.72 -21.77
C GLY A 99 -25.35 -4.98 -21.79
N GLY A 100 -24.04 -4.82 -21.60
CA GLY A 100 -23.12 -5.95 -21.44
C GLY A 100 -23.40 -6.79 -20.19
N LEU A 101 -23.74 -6.15 -19.07
CA LEU A 101 -24.15 -6.81 -17.83
C LEU A 101 -25.47 -7.58 -18.01
N LEU A 102 -26.48 -6.98 -18.63
CA LEU A 102 -27.75 -7.64 -18.94
C LEU A 102 -27.54 -8.85 -19.85
N LEU A 103 -26.64 -8.77 -20.83
CA LEU A 103 -26.31 -9.89 -21.71
C LEU A 103 -25.59 -11.03 -20.95
N ALA A 104 -24.70 -10.71 -20.02
CA ALA A 104 -24.07 -11.71 -19.15
C ALA A 104 -25.10 -12.38 -18.21
N VAL A 105 -25.99 -11.59 -17.60
CA VAL A 105 -27.09 -12.12 -16.77
C VAL A 105 -28.04 -12.99 -17.61
N ALA A 106 -28.39 -12.57 -18.82
CA ALA A 106 -29.23 -13.36 -19.73
C ALA A 106 -28.57 -14.69 -20.11
N ALA A 107 -27.25 -14.74 -20.29
CA ALA A 107 -26.52 -15.99 -20.52
C ALA A 107 -26.55 -16.94 -19.31
N VAL A 108 -26.40 -16.41 -18.09
CA VAL A 108 -26.55 -17.19 -16.84
C VAL A 108 -27.97 -17.74 -16.71
N VAL A 109 -28.99 -16.90 -16.91
CA VAL A 109 -30.41 -17.32 -16.84
C VAL A 109 -30.73 -18.34 -17.93
N PHE A 110 -30.23 -18.18 -19.15
CA PHE A 110 -30.37 -19.16 -20.22
C PHE A 110 -29.76 -20.51 -19.83
N ALA A 111 -28.52 -20.51 -19.31
CA ALA A 111 -27.82 -21.71 -18.87
C ALA A 111 -28.58 -22.46 -17.74
N ALA A 112 -29.22 -21.72 -16.82
CA ALA A 112 -30.01 -22.28 -15.73
C ALA A 112 -31.40 -22.76 -16.17
N VAL A 113 -32.15 -21.96 -16.93
CA VAL A 113 -33.57 -22.23 -17.24
C VAL A 113 -33.76 -23.26 -18.35
N THR A 114 -32.82 -23.36 -19.31
CA THR A 114 -32.93 -24.39 -20.37
C THR A 114 -32.53 -25.80 -19.91
N TYR A 115 -32.41 -26.05 -18.60
CA TYR A 115 -31.93 -27.33 -18.08
C TYR A 115 -32.73 -28.54 -18.56
N GLU A 116 -34.05 -28.42 -18.56
CA GLU A 116 -34.99 -29.51 -18.88
C GLU A 116 -35.19 -29.77 -20.38
N ARG A 117 -34.86 -28.82 -21.26
CA ARG A 117 -35.27 -28.88 -22.69
C ARG A 117 -34.16 -29.20 -23.69
N LEU A 118 -32.91 -28.83 -23.40
CA LEU A 118 -31.79 -28.87 -24.36
C LEU A 118 -30.68 -29.87 -24.02
N GLY A 119 -30.78 -30.55 -22.88
CA GLY A 119 -29.69 -31.36 -22.31
C GLY A 119 -28.45 -30.53 -21.98
N ALA A 120 -27.44 -31.14 -21.35
CA ALA A 120 -26.19 -30.45 -21.04
C ALA A 120 -25.40 -30.08 -22.32
N GLY A 121 -25.34 -31.00 -23.30
CA GLY A 121 -24.58 -30.82 -24.53
C GLY A 121 -25.10 -29.71 -25.43
N GLY A 122 -26.42 -29.61 -25.61
CA GLY A 122 -27.04 -28.54 -26.40
C GLY A 122 -26.79 -27.15 -25.78
N ARG A 123 -26.91 -27.04 -24.44
CA ARG A 123 -26.56 -25.81 -23.70
C ARG A 123 -25.10 -25.40 -23.91
N ALA A 124 -24.16 -26.33 -23.75
CA ALA A 124 -22.73 -26.04 -23.93
C ALA A 124 -22.37 -25.65 -25.38
N ALA A 125 -22.96 -26.32 -26.38
CA ALA A 125 -22.74 -25.97 -27.79
C ALA A 125 -23.25 -24.56 -28.14
N VAL A 126 -24.41 -24.17 -27.60
CA VAL A 126 -24.95 -22.80 -27.80
C VAL A 126 -24.06 -21.76 -27.10
N LEU A 127 -23.66 -21.98 -25.84
CA LEU A 127 -22.79 -21.05 -25.12
C LEU A 127 -21.44 -20.89 -25.83
N LEU A 128 -20.77 -21.98 -26.19
CA LEU A 128 -19.49 -21.96 -26.91
C LEU A 128 -19.60 -21.21 -28.25
N THR A 129 -20.71 -21.42 -28.98
CA THR A 129 -20.98 -20.68 -30.23
C THR A 129 -21.10 -19.19 -29.97
N LEU A 130 -21.82 -18.78 -28.92
CA LEU A 130 -21.94 -17.37 -28.51
C LEU A 130 -20.59 -16.79 -28.07
N THR A 131 -19.77 -17.54 -27.33
CA THR A 131 -18.41 -17.15 -26.92
C THR A 131 -17.53 -16.88 -28.13
N VAL A 132 -17.52 -17.79 -29.12
CA VAL A 132 -16.74 -17.63 -30.35
C VAL A 132 -17.24 -16.43 -31.17
N VAL A 133 -18.56 -16.27 -31.34
CA VAL A 133 -19.14 -15.13 -32.08
C VAL A 133 -18.81 -13.80 -31.39
N ALA A 134 -18.92 -13.71 -30.07
CA ALA A 134 -18.56 -12.52 -29.29
C ALA A 134 -17.06 -12.22 -29.41
N GLY A 135 -16.19 -13.22 -29.25
CA GLY A 135 -14.74 -13.08 -29.36
C GLY A 135 -14.27 -12.64 -30.75
N LEU A 136 -14.98 -13.05 -31.82
CA LEU A 136 -14.75 -12.62 -33.20
C LEU A 136 -15.38 -11.25 -33.53
N ALA A 137 -16.28 -10.73 -32.70
CA ALA A 137 -16.85 -9.40 -32.85
C ALA A 137 -15.93 -8.29 -32.31
N VAL A 138 -15.18 -8.55 -31.25
CA VAL A 138 -14.20 -7.61 -30.65
C VAL A 138 -13.19 -7.05 -31.67
N PRO A 139 -12.43 -7.84 -32.46
CA PRO A 139 -11.46 -7.27 -33.42
C PRO A 139 -12.16 -6.44 -34.51
N ARG A 140 -13.35 -6.85 -34.96
CA ARG A 140 -14.16 -6.06 -35.91
C ARG A 140 -14.59 -4.71 -35.32
N ALA A 141 -14.98 -4.68 -34.04
CA ALA A 141 -15.29 -3.45 -33.33
C ALA A 141 -14.05 -2.55 -33.18
N ARG A 142 -12.86 -3.13 -32.89
CA ARG A 142 -11.58 -2.39 -32.81
C ARG A 142 -11.17 -1.78 -34.15
N ILE A 143 -11.29 -2.51 -35.26
CA ILE A 143 -10.97 -2.01 -36.61
C ILE A 143 -11.91 -0.84 -36.99
N ARG A 144 -13.16 -0.86 -36.54
CA ARG A 144 -14.13 0.25 -36.70
C ARG A 144 -13.94 1.41 -35.70
N GLY A 145 -12.88 1.42 -34.89
CA GLY A 145 -12.62 2.47 -33.90
C GLY A 145 -13.50 2.45 -32.65
N LEU A 146 -14.38 1.44 -32.50
CA LEU A 146 -15.35 1.34 -31.40
C LEU A 146 -14.71 0.70 -30.16
N SER A 147 -13.79 1.44 -29.53
CA SER A 147 -12.98 0.95 -28.40
C SER A 147 -13.84 0.51 -27.21
N SER A 148 -14.82 1.30 -26.77
CA SER A 148 -15.68 0.93 -25.63
C SER A 148 -16.49 -0.34 -25.92
N THR A 149 -17.06 -0.46 -27.13
CA THR A 149 -17.80 -1.65 -27.54
C THR A 149 -16.93 -2.89 -27.57
N ALA A 150 -15.67 -2.77 -28.00
CA ALA A 150 -14.72 -3.86 -27.98
C ALA A 150 -14.33 -4.31 -26.56
N GLU A 151 -14.16 -3.38 -25.61
CA GLU A 151 -13.92 -3.75 -24.20
C GLU A 151 -15.16 -4.42 -23.58
N THR A 152 -16.37 -3.93 -23.86
CA THR A 152 -17.63 -4.56 -23.42
C THR A 152 -17.80 -5.97 -24.01
N LEU A 153 -17.56 -6.15 -25.31
CA LEU A 153 -17.62 -7.45 -25.97
C LEU A 153 -16.54 -8.41 -25.44
N ALA A 154 -15.35 -7.93 -25.12
CA ALA A 154 -14.29 -8.74 -24.51
C ALA A 154 -14.68 -9.18 -23.09
N ALA A 155 -15.34 -8.32 -22.30
CA ALA A 155 -15.88 -8.69 -20.98
C ALA A 155 -17.00 -9.74 -21.09
N VAL A 156 -17.91 -9.60 -22.06
CA VAL A 156 -18.95 -10.61 -22.34
C VAL A 156 -18.32 -11.94 -22.78
N THR A 157 -17.32 -11.91 -23.67
CA THR A 157 -16.61 -13.11 -24.12
C THR A 157 -15.95 -13.84 -22.94
N LEU A 158 -15.34 -13.11 -22.02
CA LEU A 158 -14.73 -13.69 -20.82
C LEU A 158 -15.77 -14.30 -19.87
N ALA A 159 -16.92 -13.64 -19.70
CA ALA A 159 -18.02 -14.17 -18.88
C ALA A 159 -18.63 -15.45 -19.49
N LEU A 160 -18.83 -15.47 -20.81
CA LEU A 160 -19.29 -16.67 -21.52
C LEU A 160 -18.25 -17.80 -21.45
N ALA A 161 -16.96 -17.52 -21.60
CA ALA A 161 -15.90 -18.53 -21.47
C ALA A 161 -15.82 -19.14 -20.04
N ALA A 162 -16.17 -18.37 -19.00
CA ALA A 162 -16.32 -18.90 -17.64
C ALA A 162 -17.56 -19.81 -17.49
N LEU A 163 -18.66 -19.49 -18.20
CA LEU A 163 -19.83 -20.37 -18.28
C LEU A 163 -19.56 -21.62 -19.12
N ASP A 164 -18.73 -21.55 -20.17
CA ASP A 164 -18.29 -22.70 -20.94
C ASP A 164 -17.48 -23.68 -20.06
N ALA A 165 -16.59 -23.17 -19.20
CA ALA A 165 -15.88 -23.98 -18.23
C ALA A 165 -16.83 -24.69 -17.24
N TYR A 166 -17.87 -24.01 -16.75
CA TYR A 166 -18.91 -24.64 -15.93
C TYR A 166 -19.74 -25.67 -16.73
N GLY A 167 -20.08 -25.36 -17.99
CA GLY A 167 -20.77 -26.26 -18.91
C GLY A 167 -19.99 -27.56 -19.13
N LEU A 168 -18.69 -27.46 -19.39
CA LEU A 168 -17.78 -28.61 -19.51
C LEU A 168 -17.74 -29.46 -18.23
N ARG A 169 -17.78 -28.85 -17.04
CA ARG A 169 -17.85 -29.60 -15.78
C ARG A 169 -19.13 -30.43 -15.69
N THR A 170 -20.27 -29.85 -16.09
CA THR A 170 -21.58 -30.53 -16.08
C THR A 170 -21.75 -31.55 -17.22
N LEU A 171 -20.82 -31.59 -18.18
CA LEU A 171 -20.68 -32.62 -19.21
C LEU A 171 -19.71 -33.75 -18.81
N GLY A 172 -19.18 -33.72 -17.59
CA GLY A 172 -18.29 -34.74 -17.07
C GLY A 172 -16.80 -34.50 -17.33
N LEU A 173 -16.39 -33.26 -17.65
CA LEU A 173 -14.96 -32.96 -17.76
C LEU A 173 -14.29 -33.06 -16.37
N ALA A 174 -13.41 -34.05 -16.24
CA ALA A 174 -12.63 -34.35 -15.04
C ALA A 174 -13.48 -34.57 -13.77
N GLU A 175 -14.56 -35.36 -13.85
CA GLU A 175 -15.48 -35.66 -12.73
C GLU A 175 -14.76 -36.04 -11.44
N ASP A 176 -13.73 -36.88 -11.53
CA ASP A 176 -12.91 -37.35 -10.40
C ASP A 176 -12.12 -36.23 -9.68
N ALA A 177 -11.91 -35.09 -10.34
CA ALA A 177 -11.26 -33.94 -9.72
C ALA A 177 -12.24 -33.19 -8.82
N SER A 178 -11.76 -32.72 -7.66
CA SER A 178 -12.52 -31.83 -6.79
C SER A 178 -12.90 -30.53 -7.49
N GLY A 179 -13.98 -29.88 -7.03
CA GLY A 179 -14.42 -28.59 -7.60
C GLY A 179 -13.34 -27.50 -7.55
N LEU A 180 -12.50 -27.50 -6.53
CA LEU A 180 -11.38 -26.56 -6.39
C LEU A 180 -10.25 -26.84 -7.41
N ARG A 181 -9.87 -28.11 -7.62
CA ARG A 181 -8.91 -28.49 -8.68
C ARG A 181 -9.42 -28.15 -10.07
N TYR A 182 -10.71 -28.41 -10.32
CA TYR A 182 -11.34 -28.06 -11.59
C TYR A 182 -11.36 -26.54 -11.82
N ALA A 183 -11.69 -25.76 -10.79
CA ALA A 183 -11.66 -24.29 -10.85
C ALA A 183 -10.24 -23.75 -11.06
N ALA A 184 -9.22 -24.34 -10.39
CA ALA A 184 -7.82 -23.99 -10.58
C ALA A 184 -7.34 -24.24 -12.02
N GLY A 185 -7.64 -25.43 -12.58
CA GLY A 185 -7.34 -25.76 -13.97
C GLY A 185 -8.06 -24.84 -14.96
N SER A 186 -9.35 -24.58 -14.72
CA SER A 186 -10.15 -23.66 -15.55
C SER A 186 -9.60 -22.23 -15.53
N ALA A 187 -9.21 -21.71 -14.36
CA ALA A 187 -8.59 -20.40 -14.23
C ALA A 187 -7.24 -20.31 -14.96
N ALA A 188 -6.42 -21.36 -14.88
CA ALA A 188 -5.15 -21.43 -15.62
C ALA A 188 -5.38 -21.41 -17.15
N VAL A 189 -6.33 -22.21 -17.66
CA VAL A 189 -6.69 -22.22 -19.09
C VAL A 189 -7.25 -20.87 -19.54
N LEU A 190 -8.19 -20.29 -18.79
CA LEU A 190 -8.77 -18.99 -19.12
C LEU A 190 -7.74 -17.84 -19.01
N SER A 191 -6.75 -17.94 -18.11
CA SER A 191 -5.62 -17.01 -18.03
C SER A 191 -4.77 -17.08 -19.30
N LEU A 192 -4.37 -18.28 -19.74
CA LEU A 192 -3.59 -18.49 -20.97
C LEU A 192 -4.34 -18.02 -22.22
N LEU A 193 -5.63 -18.35 -22.33
CA LEU A 193 -6.49 -17.88 -23.42
C LEU A 193 -6.61 -16.35 -23.41
N SER A 194 -6.81 -15.73 -22.24
CA SER A 194 -6.88 -14.26 -22.11
C SER A 194 -5.55 -13.59 -22.46
N ALA A 195 -4.42 -14.19 -22.07
CA ALA A 195 -3.08 -13.70 -22.39
C ALA A 195 -2.80 -13.76 -23.89
N GLY A 196 -3.06 -14.91 -24.53
CA GLY A 196 -2.93 -15.08 -25.98
C GLY A 196 -3.90 -14.20 -26.77
N TYR A 197 -5.13 -14.04 -26.29
CA TYR A 197 -6.08 -13.12 -26.91
C TYR A 197 -5.61 -11.66 -26.82
N ALA A 198 -4.99 -11.27 -25.70
CA ALA A 198 -4.45 -9.93 -25.49
C ALA A 198 -3.18 -9.59 -26.31
N THR A 199 -2.49 -10.59 -26.89
CA THR A 199 -1.43 -10.35 -27.88
C THR A 199 -1.99 -10.15 -29.28
N LEU A 200 -3.06 -10.88 -29.64
CA LEU A 200 -3.76 -10.74 -30.92
C LEU A 200 -4.60 -9.46 -31.00
N VAL A 201 -5.30 -9.10 -29.92
CA VAL A 201 -6.23 -7.97 -29.87
C VAL A 201 -5.92 -7.09 -28.65
N SER A 202 -5.59 -5.82 -28.88
CA SER A 202 -5.08 -4.90 -27.85
C SER A 202 -6.16 -4.32 -26.91
N VAL A 203 -7.05 -5.17 -26.38
CA VAL A 203 -8.06 -4.84 -25.35
C VAL A 203 -7.50 -4.87 -23.94
N ARG A 204 -7.97 -3.98 -23.07
CA ARG A 204 -7.55 -3.84 -21.66
C ARG A 204 -8.12 -4.94 -20.80
N VAL A 205 -9.41 -5.28 -20.98
CA VAL A 205 -10.10 -6.31 -20.17
C VAL A 205 -9.36 -7.65 -20.23
N ALA A 206 -8.96 -8.12 -21.41
CA ALA A 206 -8.25 -9.41 -21.54
C ALA A 206 -6.88 -9.43 -20.82
N ARG A 207 -6.16 -8.31 -20.76
CA ARG A 207 -4.89 -8.22 -19.99
C ARG A 207 -5.12 -8.29 -18.50
N ILE A 208 -6.11 -7.55 -18.00
CA ILE A 208 -6.47 -7.56 -16.58
C ILE A 208 -6.96 -8.96 -16.18
N ALA A 209 -7.81 -9.57 -17.01
CA ALA A 209 -8.29 -10.94 -16.83
C ALA A 209 -7.15 -11.96 -16.79
N ALA A 210 -6.20 -11.89 -17.72
CA ALA A 210 -5.04 -12.78 -17.73
C ALA A 210 -4.25 -12.74 -16.41
N VAL A 211 -3.95 -11.54 -15.90
CA VAL A 211 -3.24 -11.36 -14.62
C VAL A 211 -4.09 -11.87 -13.45
N LEU A 212 -5.36 -11.46 -13.32
CA LEU A 212 -6.20 -11.86 -12.19
C LEU A 212 -6.47 -13.38 -12.16
N LEU A 213 -6.70 -13.99 -13.33
CA LEU A 213 -6.92 -15.44 -13.44
C LEU A 213 -5.63 -16.24 -13.20
N ALA A 214 -4.44 -15.69 -13.49
CA ALA A 214 -3.16 -16.33 -13.17
C ALA A 214 -2.92 -16.47 -11.66
N GLN A 215 -3.55 -15.64 -10.83
CA GLN A 215 -3.41 -15.66 -9.38
C GLN A 215 -4.23 -16.75 -8.69
N LEU A 216 -5.26 -17.29 -9.35
CA LEU A 216 -6.23 -18.20 -8.72
C LEU A 216 -5.76 -19.66 -8.56
N PRO A 217 -4.96 -20.28 -9.47
CA PRO A 217 -4.62 -21.70 -9.36
C PRO A 217 -3.91 -22.06 -8.05
N VAL A 218 -2.93 -21.28 -7.62
CA VAL A 218 -2.16 -21.54 -6.39
C VAL A 218 -3.05 -21.52 -5.12
N PRO A 219 -3.80 -20.45 -4.78
CA PRO A 219 -4.65 -20.44 -3.60
C PRO A 219 -5.79 -21.48 -3.67
N LEU A 220 -6.36 -21.75 -4.84
CA LEU A 220 -7.38 -22.79 -4.98
C LEU A 220 -6.83 -24.20 -4.71
N LEU A 221 -5.61 -24.50 -5.18
CA LEU A 221 -4.93 -25.77 -4.90
C LEU A 221 -4.49 -25.88 -3.43
N LEU A 222 -4.10 -24.78 -2.79
CA LEU A 222 -3.80 -24.75 -1.36
C LEU A 222 -5.06 -24.98 -0.50
N LEU A 223 -6.21 -24.40 -0.88
CA LEU A 223 -7.50 -24.63 -0.21
C LEU A 223 -8.01 -26.07 -0.38
N ASP A 224 -7.68 -26.72 -1.50
CA ASP A 224 -8.00 -28.13 -1.75
C ASP A 224 -7.12 -29.08 -0.94
N ALA A 225 -5.80 -28.91 -1.03
CA ALA A 225 -4.83 -29.78 -0.38
C ALA A 225 -4.73 -29.56 1.14
N ARG A 226 -5.14 -28.38 1.63
CA ARG A 226 -5.07 -27.94 3.04
C ARG A 226 -3.71 -28.26 3.70
N PRO A 227 -2.57 -27.88 3.07
CA PRO A 227 -1.27 -28.16 3.64
C PRO A 227 -1.03 -27.29 4.89
N PRO A 228 0.00 -27.60 5.70
CA PRO A 228 0.31 -26.81 6.88
C PRO A 228 0.57 -25.34 6.58
N SER A 229 0.44 -24.51 7.63
CA SER A 229 0.51 -23.05 7.54
C SER A 229 1.83 -22.54 6.95
N ALA A 230 2.97 -23.15 7.31
CA ALA A 230 4.26 -22.78 6.75
C ALA A 230 4.36 -23.09 5.25
N THR A 231 3.86 -24.25 4.82
CA THR A 231 3.82 -24.65 3.40
C THR A 231 2.93 -23.71 2.60
N THR A 232 1.77 -23.33 3.14
CA THR A 232 0.87 -22.33 2.55
C THR A 232 1.58 -20.98 2.39
N ALA A 233 2.28 -20.52 3.42
CA ALA A 233 3.05 -19.28 3.38
C ALA A 233 4.17 -19.30 2.34
N LEU A 234 4.91 -20.42 2.21
CA LEU A 234 5.96 -20.58 1.21
C LEU A 234 5.43 -20.54 -0.23
N TRP A 235 4.31 -21.20 -0.52
CA TRP A 235 3.70 -21.17 -1.86
C TRP A 235 3.16 -19.78 -2.23
N LEU A 236 2.53 -19.07 -1.28
CA LEU A 236 2.09 -17.69 -1.51
C LEU A 236 3.29 -16.73 -1.66
N THR A 237 4.38 -16.95 -0.91
CA THR A 237 5.63 -16.19 -1.07
C THR A 237 6.27 -16.45 -2.44
N ALA A 238 6.24 -17.69 -2.93
CA ALA A 238 6.73 -18.03 -4.27
C ALA A 238 5.87 -17.39 -5.38
N LEU A 239 4.55 -17.29 -5.20
CA LEU A 239 3.66 -16.56 -6.11
C LEU A 239 3.98 -15.05 -6.10
N ALA A 240 4.14 -14.43 -4.93
CA ALA A 240 4.56 -13.03 -4.82
C ALA A 240 5.95 -12.78 -5.44
N ALA A 241 6.88 -13.72 -5.32
CA ALA A 241 8.19 -13.67 -5.99
C ALA A 241 8.06 -13.76 -7.52
N ALA A 242 7.17 -14.61 -8.03
CA ALA A 242 6.88 -14.71 -9.46
C ALA A 242 6.25 -13.43 -10.02
N ASP A 243 5.29 -12.83 -9.31
CA ASP A 243 4.70 -11.53 -9.66
C ASP A 243 5.77 -10.42 -9.71
N LEU A 244 6.63 -10.38 -8.69
CA LEU A 244 7.76 -9.43 -8.64
C LEU A 244 8.73 -9.66 -9.81
N ALA A 245 9.05 -10.92 -10.15
CA ALA A 245 9.90 -11.26 -11.29
C ALA A 245 9.26 -10.87 -12.64
N VAL A 246 7.94 -11.03 -12.80
CA VAL A 246 7.22 -10.53 -13.98
C VAL A 246 7.25 -9.00 -14.03
N LEU A 247 7.07 -8.32 -12.90
CA LEU A 247 7.12 -6.85 -12.83
C LEU A 247 8.51 -6.28 -13.15
N THR A 248 9.59 -6.86 -12.61
CA THR A 248 10.98 -6.48 -12.98
C THR A 248 11.23 -6.70 -14.47
N LEU A 249 10.78 -7.83 -15.02
CA LEU A 249 11.00 -8.18 -16.43
C LEU A 249 10.24 -7.28 -17.41
N LEU A 250 9.00 -6.89 -17.07
CA LEU A 250 8.19 -5.98 -17.87
C LEU A 250 8.72 -4.55 -17.82
N THR A 251 9.19 -4.09 -16.65
CA THR A 251 9.77 -2.75 -16.48
C THR A 251 11.14 -2.63 -17.16
N ALA A 252 12.04 -3.60 -16.95
CA ALA A 252 13.37 -3.64 -17.59
C ALA A 252 13.31 -3.69 -19.12
N ARG A 253 12.30 -4.37 -19.70
CA ARG A 253 12.11 -4.47 -21.17
C ARG A 253 11.33 -3.30 -21.78
N GLY A 254 10.96 -2.27 -21.00
CA GLY A 254 10.12 -1.16 -21.49
C GLY A 254 8.70 -1.58 -21.91
N ARG A 255 8.24 -2.76 -21.50
CA ARG A 255 6.90 -3.32 -21.83
C ARG A 255 5.85 -3.08 -20.74
N ALA A 256 6.21 -2.30 -19.71
CA ALA A 256 5.36 -1.94 -18.59
C ALA A 256 4.16 -1.08 -19.03
N ARG A 257 3.05 -1.73 -19.38
CA ARG A 257 1.77 -1.03 -19.57
C ARG A 257 1.17 -0.69 -18.19
N PRO A 258 0.66 0.54 -17.96
CA PRO A 258 0.29 1.01 -16.63
C PRO A 258 -0.91 0.25 -16.04
N ASP A 259 -1.80 -0.26 -16.89
CA ASP A 259 -2.90 -1.13 -16.51
C ASP A 259 -2.40 -2.49 -15.98
N VAL A 260 -1.45 -3.12 -16.68
CA VAL A 260 -0.85 -4.40 -16.25
C VAL A 260 -0.04 -4.22 -14.97
N VAL A 261 0.78 -3.17 -14.88
CA VAL A 261 1.55 -2.86 -13.68
C VAL A 261 0.63 -2.66 -12.48
N ALA A 262 -0.40 -1.81 -12.60
CA ALA A 262 -1.32 -1.54 -11.49
C ALA A 262 -2.04 -2.81 -11.00
N THR A 263 -2.53 -3.65 -11.92
CA THR A 263 -3.18 -4.92 -11.57
C THR A 263 -2.19 -5.89 -10.90
N LEU A 264 -0.98 -6.03 -11.44
CA LEU A 264 0.05 -6.92 -10.90
C LEU A 264 0.55 -6.45 -9.52
N THR A 265 0.75 -5.15 -9.31
CA THR A 265 1.11 -4.60 -7.99
C THR A 265 -0.02 -4.78 -6.96
N GLY A 266 -1.28 -4.62 -7.37
CA GLY A 266 -2.42 -4.80 -6.47
C GLY A 266 -2.63 -6.27 -6.06
N ALA A 267 -2.53 -7.18 -7.04
CA ALA A 267 -2.59 -8.62 -6.80
C ALA A 267 -1.41 -9.10 -5.94
N GLY A 268 -0.18 -8.77 -6.33
CA GLY A 268 1.02 -9.15 -5.60
C GLY A 268 1.06 -8.61 -4.18
N ALA A 269 0.53 -7.39 -3.93
CA ALA A 269 0.38 -6.86 -2.57
C ALA A 269 -0.61 -7.70 -1.72
N ALA A 270 -1.74 -8.12 -2.28
CA ALA A 270 -2.69 -8.98 -1.58
C ALA A 270 -2.11 -10.37 -1.29
N VAL A 271 -1.38 -10.97 -2.24
CA VAL A 271 -0.67 -12.25 -2.06
C VAL A 271 0.45 -12.14 -1.02
N THR A 272 1.22 -11.04 -1.03
CA THR A 272 2.28 -10.78 -0.05
C THR A 272 1.70 -10.63 1.37
N ALA A 273 0.55 -9.96 1.51
CA ALA A 273 -0.12 -9.78 2.79
C ALA A 273 -0.66 -11.11 3.35
N THR A 274 -1.30 -11.96 2.52
CA THR A 274 -1.77 -13.28 2.96
C THR A 274 -0.63 -14.23 3.26
N ALA A 275 0.47 -14.20 2.48
CA ALA A 275 1.70 -14.91 2.79
C ALA A 275 2.27 -14.50 4.16
N GLY A 276 2.29 -13.19 4.48
CA GLY A 276 2.76 -12.68 5.77
C GLY A 276 1.92 -13.13 6.96
N ILE A 277 0.59 -13.12 6.83
CA ILE A 277 -0.32 -13.63 7.86
C ILE A 277 -0.09 -15.13 8.08
N ALA A 278 0.01 -15.93 7.01
CA ALA A 278 0.28 -17.36 7.10
C ALA A 278 1.67 -17.66 7.71
N ALA A 279 2.70 -16.91 7.33
CA ALA A 279 4.07 -17.07 7.84
C ALA A 279 4.16 -16.72 9.33
N ALA A 280 3.56 -15.61 9.75
CA ALA A 280 3.51 -15.19 11.15
C ALA A 280 2.70 -16.18 12.01
N GLY A 281 1.56 -16.66 11.50
CA GLY A 281 0.75 -17.68 12.17
C GLY A 281 1.49 -19.02 12.33
N ALA A 282 2.24 -19.44 11.31
CA ALA A 282 3.10 -20.62 11.39
C ALA A 282 4.23 -20.44 12.43
N ALA A 283 4.91 -19.29 12.38
CA ALA A 283 6.04 -18.97 13.25
C ALA A 283 5.65 -18.88 14.74
N LEU A 284 4.46 -18.34 15.06
CA LEU A 284 3.95 -18.22 16.42
C LEU A 284 3.16 -19.46 16.90
N GLY A 285 2.76 -20.34 15.98
CA GLY A 285 2.00 -21.54 16.23
C GLY A 285 2.87 -22.79 16.45
N THR A 286 2.41 -23.93 15.92
CA THR A 286 3.05 -25.25 16.10
C THR A 286 4.24 -25.51 15.17
N GLU A 287 4.52 -24.61 14.21
CA GLU A 287 5.53 -24.82 13.17
C GLU A 287 6.59 -23.69 13.14
N PRO A 288 7.27 -23.39 14.27
CA PRO A 288 8.10 -22.19 14.41
C PRO A 288 9.25 -22.11 13.40
N ARG A 289 9.96 -23.23 13.17
CA ARG A 289 11.11 -23.28 12.25
C ARG A 289 10.73 -23.05 10.78
N PRO A 290 9.80 -23.80 10.16
CA PRO A 290 9.42 -23.53 8.77
C PRO A 290 8.62 -22.22 8.62
N GLY A 291 7.89 -21.78 9.65
CA GLY A 291 7.28 -20.44 9.68
C GLY A 291 8.33 -19.32 9.65
N ALA A 292 9.41 -19.46 10.41
CA ALA A 292 10.56 -18.54 10.37
C ALA A 292 11.24 -18.54 8.98
N VAL A 293 11.41 -19.69 8.33
CA VAL A 293 11.92 -19.75 6.94
C VAL A 293 10.98 -19.02 5.98
N ALA A 294 9.66 -19.19 6.11
CA ALA A 294 8.68 -18.47 5.29
C ALA A 294 8.76 -16.94 5.49
N LEU A 295 8.90 -16.47 6.74
CA LEU A 295 9.11 -15.05 7.06
C LEU A 295 10.38 -14.48 6.43
N LEU A 296 11.49 -15.24 6.44
CA LEU A 296 12.76 -14.82 5.83
C LEU A 296 12.67 -14.76 4.29
N CYS A 297 12.03 -15.74 3.67
CA CYS A 297 11.74 -15.72 2.22
C CYS A 297 10.86 -14.50 1.85
N LEU A 298 9.82 -14.21 2.65
CA LEU A 298 8.94 -13.07 2.43
C LEU A 298 9.68 -11.74 2.61
N ALA A 299 10.54 -11.63 3.62
CA ALA A 299 11.39 -10.46 3.85
C ALA A 299 12.29 -10.16 2.64
N ALA A 300 12.85 -11.19 1.99
CA ALA A 300 13.62 -11.04 0.76
C ALA A 300 12.77 -10.53 -0.42
N VAL A 301 11.56 -11.07 -0.62
CA VAL A 301 10.61 -10.62 -1.67
C VAL A 301 10.20 -9.15 -1.44
N VAL A 302 9.83 -8.79 -0.21
CA VAL A 302 9.46 -7.42 0.18
C VAL A 302 10.63 -6.44 -0.01
N THR A 303 11.86 -6.86 0.32
CA THR A 303 13.07 -6.06 0.07
C THR A 303 13.30 -5.83 -1.43
N GLY A 304 13.13 -6.87 -2.26
CA GLY A 304 13.20 -6.75 -3.72
C GLY A 304 12.12 -5.82 -4.30
N ALA A 305 10.91 -5.87 -3.76
CA ALA A 305 9.82 -4.96 -4.13
C ALA A 305 10.15 -3.50 -3.80
N ALA A 306 10.76 -3.22 -2.63
CA ALA A 306 11.13 -1.88 -2.21
C ALA A 306 12.08 -1.16 -3.21
N VAL A 307 12.92 -1.90 -3.94
CA VAL A 307 13.84 -1.36 -4.96
C VAL A 307 13.09 -0.83 -6.20
N LEU A 308 11.93 -1.42 -6.54
CA LEU A 308 11.12 -0.99 -7.68
C LEU A 308 10.22 0.21 -7.38
N VAL A 309 9.95 0.47 -6.10
CA VAL A 309 9.05 1.52 -5.67
C VAL A 309 9.74 2.89 -5.76
N ARG A 310 9.20 3.74 -6.63
CA ARG A 310 9.67 5.13 -6.80
C ARG A 310 9.17 6.07 -5.71
N ASP A 311 7.95 5.85 -5.23
CA ASP A 311 7.36 6.61 -4.12
C ASP A 311 8.19 6.46 -2.84
N ALA A 312 8.55 7.59 -2.22
CA ALA A 312 9.42 7.59 -1.05
C ALA A 312 8.75 7.00 0.19
N GLY A 313 7.45 7.19 0.38
CA GLY A 313 6.69 6.68 1.52
C GLY A 313 6.52 5.17 1.45
N TRP A 314 6.10 4.64 0.29
CA TRP A 314 5.99 3.20 0.10
C TRP A 314 7.35 2.48 0.15
N ARG A 315 8.42 3.08 -0.41
CA ARG A 315 9.77 2.51 -0.28
C ARG A 315 10.23 2.49 1.18
N LEU A 316 9.92 3.51 1.97
CA LEU A 316 10.22 3.56 3.40
C LEU A 316 9.52 2.42 4.17
N LEU A 317 8.22 2.25 3.95
CA LEU A 317 7.42 1.19 4.60
C LEU A 317 7.94 -0.20 4.22
N LEU A 318 8.12 -0.47 2.92
CA LEU A 318 8.57 -1.78 2.42
C LEU A 318 10.00 -2.12 2.86
N SER A 319 10.88 -1.13 3.07
CA SER A 319 12.23 -1.40 3.57
C SER A 319 12.32 -1.47 5.11
N ALA A 320 11.26 -1.11 5.85
CA ALA A 320 11.16 -1.31 7.29
C ALA A 320 10.63 -2.70 7.68
N VAL A 321 9.63 -3.21 6.96
CA VAL A 321 8.95 -4.50 7.22
C VAL A 321 9.92 -5.71 7.38
N PRO A 322 10.98 -5.87 6.56
CA PRO A 322 11.92 -6.98 6.69
C PRO A 322 12.54 -7.14 8.08
N VAL A 323 12.79 -6.03 8.80
CA VAL A 323 13.40 -6.10 10.14
C VAL A 323 12.44 -6.73 11.16
N GLY A 324 11.15 -6.40 11.08
CA GLY A 324 10.11 -7.03 11.90
C GLY A 324 9.93 -8.52 11.57
N ALA A 325 9.98 -8.89 10.29
CA ALA A 325 9.91 -10.28 9.86
C ALA A 325 11.11 -11.12 10.35
N VAL A 326 12.33 -10.57 10.29
CA VAL A 326 13.55 -11.21 10.83
C VAL A 326 13.48 -11.33 12.35
N ALA A 327 13.00 -10.30 13.06
CA ALA A 327 12.85 -10.34 14.52
C ALA A 327 11.83 -11.40 14.96
N LEU A 328 10.69 -11.50 14.26
CA LEU A 328 9.68 -12.52 14.50
C LEU A 328 10.19 -13.93 14.18
N ALA A 329 10.93 -14.10 13.08
CA ALA A 329 11.55 -15.37 12.71
C ALA A 329 12.58 -15.83 13.74
N ALA A 330 13.46 -14.93 14.20
CA ALA A 330 14.45 -15.22 15.24
C ALA A 330 13.77 -15.56 16.58
N HIS A 331 12.76 -14.79 16.98
CA HIS A 331 11.98 -15.05 18.19
C HIS A 331 11.29 -16.42 18.12
N ALA A 332 10.63 -16.76 17.01
CA ALA A 332 9.97 -18.06 16.80
C ALA A 332 10.94 -19.24 16.94
N VAL A 333 12.14 -19.15 16.38
CA VAL A 333 13.17 -20.21 16.47
C VAL A 333 13.72 -20.36 17.89
N ALA A 334 13.91 -19.25 18.62
CA ALA A 334 14.48 -19.26 19.97
C ALA A 334 13.46 -19.53 21.08
N ARG A 335 12.16 -19.26 20.84
CA ARG A 335 11.06 -19.42 21.81
C ARG A 335 11.07 -20.72 22.64
N PRO A 336 11.33 -21.94 22.11
CA PRO A 336 11.33 -23.16 22.92
C PRO A 336 12.43 -23.21 24.00
N ASP A 337 13.50 -22.42 23.84
CA ASP A 337 14.66 -22.39 24.73
C ASP A 337 14.67 -21.17 25.68
N LEU A 338 13.63 -20.31 25.61
CA LEU A 338 13.53 -19.05 26.36
C LEU A 338 12.42 -19.12 27.41
N SER A 339 12.65 -18.52 28.57
CA SER A 339 11.56 -18.17 29.49
C SER A 339 10.80 -16.92 29.01
N ASP A 340 9.57 -16.72 29.48
CA ASP A 340 8.76 -15.54 29.14
C ASP A 340 9.49 -14.22 29.49
N ALA A 341 10.26 -14.21 30.58
CA ALA A 341 11.09 -13.08 30.97
C ALA A 341 12.26 -12.81 29.99
N GLN A 342 12.72 -13.82 29.24
CA GLN A 342 13.79 -13.72 28.24
C GLN A 342 13.26 -13.43 26.82
N ALA A 343 11.97 -13.65 26.56
CA ALA A 343 11.35 -13.44 25.25
C ALA A 343 11.67 -12.09 24.57
N PRO A 344 11.73 -10.92 25.27
CA PRO A 344 12.05 -9.62 24.66
C PRO A 344 13.53 -9.45 24.26
N LEU A 345 14.44 -10.31 24.73
CA LEU A 345 15.88 -10.18 24.46
C LEU A 345 16.22 -10.40 22.99
N VAL A 346 15.57 -11.37 22.33
CA VAL A 346 15.81 -11.70 20.93
C VAL A 346 15.43 -10.57 19.96
N PRO A 347 14.20 -10.00 19.99
CA PRO A 347 13.88 -8.86 19.13
C PRO A 347 14.74 -7.63 19.43
N ALA A 348 15.12 -7.39 20.69
CA ALA A 348 16.04 -6.31 21.05
C ALA A 348 17.45 -6.50 20.42
N ALA A 349 18.00 -7.71 20.46
CA ALA A 349 19.27 -8.05 19.83
C ALA A 349 19.20 -7.94 18.30
N VAL A 350 18.11 -8.41 17.67
CA VAL A 350 17.89 -8.27 16.23
C VAL A 350 17.76 -6.80 15.83
N ALA A 351 17.07 -5.96 16.62
CA ALA A 351 16.97 -4.54 16.37
C ALA A 351 18.34 -3.85 16.41
N LEU A 352 19.16 -4.15 17.42
CA LEU A 352 20.52 -3.63 17.52
C LEU A 352 21.36 -4.02 16.29
N ILE A 353 21.38 -5.30 15.92
CA ILE A 353 22.11 -5.80 14.74
C ILE A 353 21.58 -5.13 13.45
N ALA A 354 20.26 -4.95 13.32
CA ALA A 354 19.64 -4.31 12.17
C ALA A 354 20.02 -2.83 12.02
N VAL A 355 20.15 -2.06 13.12
CA VAL A 355 20.70 -0.69 13.06
C VAL A 355 22.13 -0.68 12.55
N GLN A 356 22.99 -1.57 13.06
CA GLN A 356 24.39 -1.64 12.65
C GLN A 356 24.54 -2.09 11.18
N ALA A 357 23.74 -3.07 10.74
CA ALA A 357 23.68 -3.49 9.34
C ALA A 357 23.15 -2.37 8.42
N ALA A 358 22.14 -1.62 8.86
CA ALA A 358 21.60 -0.49 8.10
C ALA A 358 22.61 0.65 7.94
N ALA A 359 23.54 0.85 8.88
CA ALA A 359 24.63 1.82 8.75
C ALA A 359 25.58 1.50 7.58
N LEU A 360 25.70 0.23 7.17
CA LEU A 360 26.50 -0.20 6.02
C LEU A 360 25.82 0.10 4.66
N LEU A 361 24.50 0.37 4.65
CA LEU A 361 23.76 0.66 3.42
C LEU A 361 24.07 2.07 2.87
N PRO A 362 23.87 2.31 1.56
CA PRO A 362 23.87 3.66 0.99
C PRO A 362 22.83 4.55 1.69
N ARG A 363 23.16 5.84 1.92
CA ARG A 363 22.32 6.80 2.68
C ARG A 363 20.85 6.81 2.27
N GLN A 364 20.56 6.65 0.97
CA GLN A 364 19.20 6.63 0.40
C GLN A 364 18.32 5.44 0.84
N LEU A 365 18.94 4.36 1.34
CA LEU A 365 18.29 3.11 1.72
C LEU A 365 18.28 2.87 3.24
N ARG A 366 18.93 3.72 4.04
CA ARG A 366 19.06 3.53 5.51
C ARG A 366 17.75 3.73 6.26
N THR A 367 16.93 4.69 5.84
CA THR A 367 15.82 5.20 6.65
C THR A 367 14.78 4.15 6.99
N GLY A 368 14.40 3.29 6.05
CA GLY A 368 13.42 2.22 6.30
C GLY A 368 13.91 1.18 7.29
N PRO A 369 15.06 0.51 7.04
CA PRO A 369 15.63 -0.46 7.96
C PRO A 369 15.92 0.12 9.36
N VAL A 370 16.39 1.37 9.45
CA VAL A 370 16.58 2.03 10.75
C VAL A 370 15.25 2.27 11.47
N LEU A 371 14.19 2.74 10.78
CA LEU A 371 12.87 2.87 11.40
C LEU A 371 12.25 1.52 11.80
N GLY A 372 12.44 0.48 10.98
CA GLY A 372 12.02 -0.88 11.31
C GLY A 372 12.74 -1.41 12.56
N ALA A 373 14.05 -1.19 12.67
CA ALA A 373 14.82 -1.55 13.84
C ALA A 373 14.41 -0.75 15.09
N LEU A 374 14.17 0.56 14.96
CA LEU A 374 13.63 1.38 16.06
C LEU A 374 12.24 0.91 16.52
N ALA A 375 11.37 0.48 15.60
CA ALA A 375 10.06 -0.07 15.95
C ALA A 375 10.18 -1.39 16.72
N VAL A 376 11.09 -2.30 16.31
CA VAL A 376 11.36 -3.55 17.02
C VAL A 376 12.02 -3.30 18.39
N ALA A 377 12.97 -2.37 18.47
CA ALA A 377 13.59 -1.95 19.74
C ALA A 377 12.56 -1.34 20.70
N GLY A 378 11.68 -0.46 20.19
CA GLY A 378 10.59 0.15 20.94
C GLY A 378 9.58 -0.88 21.45
N ALA A 379 9.17 -1.84 20.62
CA ALA A 379 8.30 -2.94 21.04
C ALA A 379 8.95 -3.80 22.13
N SER A 380 10.26 -4.07 22.02
CA SER A 380 11.02 -4.83 23.02
C SER A 380 11.15 -4.07 24.34
N ALA A 381 11.40 -2.76 24.29
CA ALA A 381 11.44 -1.89 25.47
C ALA A 381 10.07 -1.77 26.15
N LEU A 382 8.98 -1.66 25.37
CA LEU A 382 7.61 -1.66 25.88
C LEU A 382 7.26 -2.97 26.61
N ALA A 383 7.70 -4.12 26.10
CA ALA A 383 7.49 -5.41 26.74
C ALA A 383 8.14 -5.52 28.14
N VAL A 384 9.22 -4.77 28.40
CA VAL A 384 9.87 -4.71 29.73
C VAL A 384 9.53 -3.45 30.54
N ALA A 385 8.73 -2.53 29.99
CA ALA A 385 8.51 -1.20 30.56
C ALA A 385 7.86 -1.24 31.96
N GLN A 386 6.94 -2.17 32.23
CA GLN A 386 6.34 -2.33 33.56
C GLN A 386 7.40 -2.56 34.64
N HIS A 387 8.36 -3.46 34.41
CA HIS A 387 9.45 -3.75 35.34
C HIS A 387 10.36 -2.54 35.58
N ALA A 388 10.54 -1.70 34.55
CA ALA A 388 11.32 -0.46 34.65
C ALA A 388 10.57 0.62 35.43
N VAL A 389 9.28 0.80 35.17
CA VAL A 389 8.41 1.75 35.89
C VAL A 389 8.32 1.39 37.37
N VAL A 390 8.17 0.11 37.73
CA VAL A 390 8.19 -0.33 39.13
C VAL A 390 9.55 -0.02 39.77
N ALA A 391 10.67 -0.35 39.12
CA ALA A 391 12.00 -0.09 39.68
C ALA A 391 12.31 1.41 39.88
N VAL A 392 11.75 2.30 39.04
CA VAL A 392 11.96 3.75 39.11
C VAL A 392 11.00 4.42 40.09
N LEU A 393 9.73 3.98 40.17
CA LEU A 393 8.69 4.66 40.97
C LEU A 393 8.47 4.05 42.36
N ALA A 394 8.73 2.76 42.57
CA ALA A 394 8.52 2.14 43.89
C ALA A 394 9.31 2.82 45.02
N PRO A 395 10.58 3.26 44.83
CA PRO A 395 11.30 4.03 45.85
C PRO A 395 10.64 5.34 46.29
N LEU A 396 9.70 5.91 45.51
CA LEU A 396 8.94 7.09 45.94
C LEU A 396 7.96 6.79 47.10
N THR A 397 7.61 5.52 47.32
CA THR A 397 6.77 5.10 48.47
C THR A 397 7.46 5.33 49.82
N TRP A 398 8.80 5.41 49.84
CA TRP A 398 9.61 5.73 51.01
C TRP A 398 9.46 7.20 51.49
N LEU A 399 8.78 8.04 50.71
CA LEU A 399 8.37 9.38 51.17
C LEU A 399 7.21 9.31 52.18
N GLY A 400 6.46 8.20 52.21
CA GLY A 400 5.34 7.97 53.13
C GLY A 400 5.66 7.09 54.33
N ASN A 401 6.51 6.06 54.16
CA ASN A 401 6.92 5.11 55.19
C ASN A 401 8.44 5.09 55.37
N ARG A 402 8.90 4.77 56.59
CA ARG A 402 10.26 5.09 57.06
C ARG A 402 11.38 4.27 56.41
N TRP A 403 12.56 4.89 56.42
CA TRP A 403 13.88 4.38 56.02
C TRP A 403 14.44 3.29 56.97
N GLU A 404 13.59 2.36 57.42
CA GLU A 404 13.94 1.28 58.36
C GLU A 404 14.23 -0.03 57.59
N LEU A 405 15.17 0.02 56.63
CA LEU A 405 15.62 -1.19 55.92
C LEU A 405 16.55 -2.03 56.83
N PRO A 406 16.36 -3.35 56.91
CA PRO A 406 17.31 -4.24 57.58
C PRO A 406 18.70 -4.18 56.95
N ASP A 407 19.74 -4.18 57.79
CA ASP A 407 21.12 -4.32 57.33
C ASP A 407 21.29 -5.60 56.50
N GLY A 408 21.79 -5.46 55.27
CA GLY A 408 21.94 -6.57 54.32
C GLY A 408 20.73 -6.86 53.42
N ALA A 409 19.65 -6.06 53.49
CA ALA A 409 18.54 -6.16 52.53
C ALA A 409 19.01 -6.06 51.07
N SER A 410 18.38 -6.84 50.17
CA SER A 410 18.69 -6.80 48.74
C SER A 410 18.00 -5.62 48.03
N ALA A 411 18.52 -5.25 46.87
CA ALA A 411 17.95 -4.20 46.03
C ALA A 411 16.50 -4.44 45.60
N ARG A 412 16.03 -5.71 45.60
CA ARG A 412 14.63 -6.06 45.33
C ARG A 412 13.74 -5.81 46.54
N ALA A 413 14.18 -6.23 47.73
CA ALA A 413 13.50 -5.93 48.98
C ALA A 413 13.40 -4.41 49.24
N ALA A 414 14.37 -3.65 48.72
CA ALA A 414 14.40 -2.19 48.78
C ALA A 414 13.42 -1.45 47.83
N LEU A 415 12.58 -2.13 47.05
CA LEU A 415 11.64 -1.42 46.17
C LEU A 415 10.41 -0.91 46.92
N ALA A 416 9.69 -1.79 47.63
CA ALA A 416 8.67 -1.46 48.63
C ALA A 416 8.22 -2.73 49.35
N ASP A 417 7.68 -2.60 50.57
CA ASP A 417 7.06 -3.72 51.29
C ASP A 417 5.93 -4.37 50.48
N GLY A 418 6.04 -5.68 50.24
CA GLY A 418 5.02 -6.47 49.56
C GLY A 418 4.98 -6.36 48.04
N LEU A 419 5.81 -5.52 47.39
CA LEU A 419 5.90 -5.48 45.93
C LEU A 419 6.96 -6.46 45.40
N LEU A 420 6.51 -7.58 44.85
CA LEU A 420 7.36 -8.52 44.13
C LEU A 420 7.76 -7.95 42.77
N TRP A 421 9.05 -7.66 42.57
CA TRP A 421 9.59 -7.31 41.27
C TRP A 421 9.91 -8.58 40.47
N GLU A 422 9.03 -8.92 39.52
CA GLU A 422 9.12 -10.11 38.67
C GLU A 422 10.13 -9.96 37.51
N GLY A 423 10.88 -8.85 37.47
CA GLY A 423 11.88 -8.60 36.45
C GLY A 423 13.11 -9.51 36.59
N THR A 424 13.97 -9.46 35.57
CA THR A 424 15.25 -10.18 35.58
C THR A 424 16.36 -9.30 34.99
N LEU A 425 17.58 -9.82 34.89
CA LEU A 425 18.69 -9.17 34.14
C LEU A 425 18.34 -8.86 32.67
N VAL A 426 17.29 -9.45 32.11
CA VAL A 426 16.79 -9.13 30.77
C VAL A 426 16.26 -7.70 30.69
N THR A 427 15.63 -7.16 31.74
CA THR A 427 15.09 -5.79 31.77
C THR A 427 16.15 -4.73 31.48
N PRO A 428 17.26 -4.60 32.25
CA PRO A 428 18.31 -3.63 31.95
C PRO A 428 19.01 -3.93 30.61
N ALA A 429 19.19 -5.20 30.23
CA ALA A 429 19.81 -5.57 28.96
C ALA A 429 19.00 -5.12 27.74
N VAL A 430 17.67 -5.31 27.76
CA VAL A 430 16.75 -4.89 26.69
C VAL A 430 16.67 -3.36 26.60
N LEU A 431 16.64 -2.66 27.75
CA LEU A 431 16.66 -1.20 27.78
C LEU A 431 17.99 -0.63 27.23
N ALA A 432 19.12 -1.23 27.59
CA ALA A 432 20.43 -0.86 27.05
C ALA A 432 20.56 -1.17 25.54
N ALA A 433 20.03 -2.31 25.07
CA ALA A 433 19.97 -2.64 23.64
C ALA A 433 19.09 -1.66 22.86
N ALA A 434 17.94 -1.25 23.42
CA ALA A 434 17.08 -0.24 22.81
C ALA A 434 17.72 1.16 22.81
N ALA A 435 18.41 1.55 23.89
CA ALA A 435 19.16 2.80 23.97
C ALA A 435 20.31 2.85 22.94
N THR A 436 21.09 1.78 22.82
CA THR A 436 22.19 1.68 21.84
C THR A 436 21.68 1.64 20.41
N ALA A 437 20.56 0.96 20.13
CA ALA A 437 19.87 1.02 18.84
C ALA A 437 19.39 2.46 18.52
N ALA A 438 18.87 3.20 19.49
CA ALA A 438 18.45 4.60 19.33
C ALA A 438 19.64 5.55 19.03
N VAL A 439 20.76 5.40 19.73
CA VAL A 439 22.01 6.15 19.43
C VAL A 439 22.53 5.78 18.03
N GLY A 440 22.62 4.49 17.71
CA GLY A 440 23.07 4.00 16.40
C GLY A 440 22.18 4.51 15.26
N ALA A 441 20.87 4.59 15.46
CA ALA A 441 19.93 5.18 14.52
C ALA A 441 20.18 6.68 14.30
N GLY A 442 20.43 7.44 15.37
CA GLY A 442 20.80 8.86 15.29
C GLY A 442 22.09 9.08 14.49
N LEU A 443 23.12 8.28 14.76
CA LEU A 443 24.38 8.30 14.02
C LEU A 443 24.20 7.90 12.54
N ALA A 444 23.44 6.84 12.25
CA ALA A 444 23.22 6.33 10.90
C ALA A 444 22.42 7.30 10.00
N LEU A 445 21.52 8.09 10.60
CA LEU A 445 20.67 9.09 9.95
C LEU A 445 21.19 10.53 10.07
N HIS A 446 22.31 10.76 10.77
CA HIS A 446 22.83 12.09 11.11
C HIS A 446 21.78 13.00 11.80
N ARG A 447 21.06 12.46 12.79
CA ARG A 447 20.07 13.20 13.61
C ARG A 447 20.34 13.06 15.10
N THR A 448 20.16 14.15 15.83
CA THR A 448 20.32 14.22 17.30
C THR A 448 19.02 13.96 18.07
N ASP A 449 17.86 14.05 17.41
CA ASP A 449 16.53 13.77 17.99
C ASP A 449 16.45 12.50 18.88
N PRO A 450 17.02 11.33 18.52
CA PRO A 450 16.92 10.13 19.35
C PRO A 450 17.83 10.13 20.59
N ALA A 451 18.66 11.16 20.81
CA ALA A 451 19.53 11.24 21.99
C ALA A 451 18.74 11.34 23.31
N VAL A 452 17.61 12.07 23.32
CA VAL A 452 16.75 12.18 24.50
C VAL A 452 16.12 10.83 24.90
N PRO A 453 15.38 10.12 24.02
CA PRO A 453 14.84 8.80 24.38
C PRO A 453 15.94 7.77 24.66
N ALA A 454 17.09 7.82 23.99
CA ALA A 454 18.22 6.96 24.31
C ALA A 454 18.76 7.20 25.74
N GLY A 455 18.88 8.46 26.16
CA GLY A 455 19.30 8.83 27.52
C GLY A 455 18.30 8.36 28.58
N VAL A 456 16.99 8.48 28.32
CA VAL A 456 15.95 7.97 29.22
C VAL A 456 16.00 6.43 29.34
N LEU A 457 16.16 5.72 28.22
CA LEU A 457 16.29 4.26 28.22
C LEU A 457 17.56 3.80 28.93
N LEU A 458 18.68 4.51 28.76
CA LEU A 458 19.95 4.20 29.43
C LEU A 458 19.87 4.47 30.95
N LEU A 459 19.19 5.54 31.37
CA LEU A 459 18.92 5.81 32.78
C LEU A 459 18.03 4.72 33.40
N ALA A 460 16.96 4.31 32.71
CA ALA A 460 16.11 3.20 33.15
C ALA A 460 16.88 1.87 33.23
N ALA A 461 17.80 1.60 32.30
CA ALA A 461 18.71 0.46 32.36
C ALA A 461 19.65 0.53 33.58
N ALA A 462 20.23 1.70 33.86
CA ALA A 462 21.10 1.92 35.03
C ALA A 462 20.37 1.71 36.37
N VAL A 463 19.14 2.20 36.49
CA VAL A 463 18.30 2.02 37.70
C VAL A 463 17.83 0.58 37.88
N THR A 464 17.49 -0.13 36.80
CA THR A 464 17.05 -1.54 36.86
C THR A 464 18.20 -2.53 37.03
N LEU A 465 19.45 -2.16 36.72
CA LEU A 465 20.62 -3.03 36.81
C LEU A 465 20.87 -3.63 38.21
N PRO A 466 20.96 -2.86 39.32
CA PRO A 466 21.18 -3.42 40.65
C PRO A 466 20.03 -4.32 41.14
N VAL A 467 18.79 -4.00 40.74
CA VAL A 467 17.59 -4.80 41.04
C VAL A 467 17.61 -6.13 40.28
N GLY A 468 18.01 -6.09 39.00
CA GLY A 468 18.21 -7.28 38.18
C GLY A 468 19.28 -8.22 38.74
N LEU A 469 20.41 -7.65 39.20
CA LEU A 469 21.52 -8.37 39.82
C LEU A 469 21.26 -8.84 41.26
N ASP A 470 20.17 -8.40 41.90
CA ASP A 470 19.84 -8.63 43.32
C ASP A 470 20.96 -8.24 44.28
N LEU A 471 21.66 -7.15 43.99
CA LEU A 471 22.79 -6.68 44.80
C LEU A 471 22.34 -6.31 46.22
N PRO A 472 23.19 -6.47 47.25
CA PRO A 472 22.93 -5.88 48.55
C PRO A 472 22.79 -4.36 48.43
N HIS A 473 21.90 -3.75 49.21
CA HIS A 473 21.50 -2.34 49.09
C HIS A 473 22.68 -1.36 49.03
N THR A 474 23.74 -1.59 49.80
CA THR A 474 24.98 -0.78 49.81
C THR A 474 25.74 -0.83 48.49
N ALA A 475 25.85 -2.02 47.87
CA ALA A 475 26.49 -2.18 46.56
C ALA A 475 25.62 -1.61 45.43
N ALA A 476 24.29 -1.70 45.57
CA ALA A 476 23.35 -1.05 44.64
C ALA A 476 23.50 0.48 44.65
N LEU A 477 23.56 1.11 45.83
CA LEU A 477 23.82 2.54 45.95
C LEU A 477 25.20 2.94 45.40
N ALA A 478 26.25 2.18 45.74
CA ALA A 478 27.59 2.44 45.23
C ALA A 478 27.67 2.37 43.70
N LEU A 479 26.98 1.39 43.09
CA LEU A 479 26.86 1.26 41.62
C LEU A 479 26.14 2.45 41.00
N LEU A 480 25.01 2.88 41.57
CA LEU A 480 24.25 4.04 41.06
C LEU A 480 25.05 5.35 41.18
N VAL A 481 25.78 5.55 42.27
CA VAL A 481 26.69 6.70 42.46
C VAL A 481 27.83 6.65 41.45
N ALA A 482 28.44 5.48 41.22
CA ALA A 482 29.50 5.32 40.22
C ALA A 482 29.02 5.59 38.78
N LEU A 483 27.82 5.12 38.42
CA LEU A 483 27.18 5.39 37.13
C LEU A 483 26.83 6.87 36.97
N GLY A 484 26.30 7.51 38.01
CA GLY A 484 26.02 8.96 38.02
C GLY A 484 27.28 9.81 37.88
N ALA A 485 28.36 9.44 38.58
CA ALA A 485 29.67 10.09 38.44
C ALA A 485 30.23 9.89 37.02
N ALA A 486 30.20 8.68 36.48
CA ALA A 486 30.66 8.39 35.11
C ALA A 486 29.86 9.19 34.06
N ALA A 487 28.56 9.39 34.25
CA ALA A 487 27.74 10.24 33.39
C ALA A 487 28.08 11.73 33.53
N ALA A 488 28.42 12.21 34.73
CA ALA A 488 28.84 13.60 34.97
C ALA A 488 30.24 13.92 34.41
N PHE A 489 31.16 12.94 34.42
CA PHE A 489 32.50 13.03 33.83
C PHE A 489 32.58 12.61 32.36
N ALA A 490 31.49 12.14 31.76
CA ALA A 490 31.45 11.82 30.35
C ALA A 490 31.79 13.07 29.51
N PRO A 491 32.70 12.97 28.52
CA PRO A 491 33.07 14.11 27.70
C PRO A 491 31.82 14.64 27.00
N ARG A 492 31.49 15.91 27.25
CA ARG A 492 30.42 16.59 26.51
C ARG A 492 30.74 16.48 25.02
N PRO A 493 29.79 16.10 24.16
CA PRO A 493 30.04 16.09 22.72
C PRO A 493 30.50 17.49 22.33
N ALA A 494 31.66 17.57 21.68
CA ALA A 494 32.12 18.82 21.09
C ALA A 494 30.99 19.36 20.19
N ALA A 495 30.77 20.67 20.24
CA ALA A 495 29.81 21.30 19.34
C ALA A 495 30.23 20.96 17.90
N LEU A 496 29.42 20.16 17.22
CA LEU A 496 29.59 19.91 15.80
C LEU A 496 29.18 21.20 15.09
N ASP A 497 30.17 22.03 14.79
CA ASP A 497 30.04 23.19 13.91
C ASP A 497 29.61 22.69 12.52
N LEU A 498 28.30 22.56 12.34
CA LEU A 498 27.68 22.33 11.05
C LEU A 498 27.81 23.63 10.25
N PRO A 499 28.50 23.63 9.09
CA PRO A 499 28.44 24.78 8.20
C PRO A 499 27.00 24.94 7.71
N LEU A 500 26.41 26.10 7.99
CA LEU A 500 25.08 26.53 7.54
C LEU A 500 25.03 26.75 6.02
#